data_AF-A0A9E2Z7Y9-F1
#
_entry.id   AF-A0A9E2Z7Y9-F1
#
_cell.length_a   1.000
_cell.length_b   1.000
_cell.length_c   1.000
_cell.angle_alpha   90.00
_cell.angle_beta   90.00
_cell.angle_gamma   90.00
#
_symmetry.space_group_name_H-M   'P 1'
#
loop_
_entity.id
_entity.type
_entity.pdbx_description
1 polymer ?
#
loop_
_entity_poly.entity_id
_entity_poly.type
_entity_poly.pdbx_seq_one_letter_code
_entity_poly.pdbx_strand_id
1 'polypeptide(L)'
;MSSTVVGLRLAADTVHVATADGGRLHADRVVIASGGRPLSDFAGAEIVPGLSLAPHRAKVWHSEAFIDARRRAPAARGKVVIVGGSHSAWSVADLILSDVDELTVVHRSGIRLFYRGVEQARSDGYLFDPVRDVCPASGRVNRYGGLRGRAFELARAALGLAGPGPRPVRLVHVDGPESRPAAERAFADADLIVMANGFEAALPPISYADGTPLIAAVGPTGTVVTATGHLVDVRGNVHPNLLAYGLGAGLAPSAEVGGEPSYTRRADGVWLYQYDIGRIVLDDLLHTATTSGEIHA
;
A
#
# COMPACT_ATOMS: atom_id res chain seq x y z
N MET A 1 -22.66 -3.86 20.55
CA MET A 1 -22.95 -3.35 19.19
C MET A 1 -21.80 -2.44 18.81
N SER A 2 -21.17 -2.63 17.65
CA SER A 2 -20.10 -1.75 17.20
C SER A 2 -20.74 -0.57 16.45
N SER A 3 -20.67 0.64 17.00
CA SER A 3 -21.19 1.85 16.35
C SER A 3 -20.24 2.31 15.25
N THR A 4 -20.70 2.36 14.01
CA THR A 4 -19.89 2.81 12.85
C THR A 4 -19.76 4.32 12.83
N VAL A 5 -18.55 4.85 12.70
CA VAL A 5 -18.32 6.30 12.50
C VAL A 5 -18.76 6.69 11.08
N VAL A 6 -19.61 7.72 10.98
CA VAL A 6 -20.16 8.22 9.70
C VAL A 6 -19.67 9.62 9.34
N GLY A 7 -19.00 10.31 10.26
CA GLY A 7 -18.41 11.61 9.98
C GLY A 7 -17.61 12.19 11.14
N LEU A 8 -16.65 13.04 10.78
CA LEU A 8 -15.84 13.84 11.69
C LEU A 8 -16.03 15.31 11.37
N ARG A 9 -16.18 16.16 12.38
CA ARG A 9 -16.20 17.62 12.23
C ARG A 9 -15.15 18.26 13.12
N LEU A 10 -14.19 18.95 12.50
CA LEU A 10 -13.15 19.70 13.17
C LEU A 10 -13.68 21.03 13.70
N ALA A 11 -13.53 21.25 14.99
CA ALA A 11 -13.60 22.56 15.64
C ALA A 11 -12.20 22.96 16.12
N ALA A 12 -12.05 24.17 16.66
CA ALA A 12 -10.75 24.76 16.99
C ALA A 12 -9.87 23.82 17.86
N ASP A 13 -10.44 23.27 18.93
CA ASP A 13 -9.70 22.45 19.91
C ASP A 13 -10.35 21.06 20.12
N THR A 14 -11.33 20.68 19.29
CA THR A 14 -12.05 19.41 19.48
C THR A 14 -12.52 18.84 18.14
N VAL A 15 -12.65 17.51 18.11
CA VAL A 15 -13.22 16.76 17.01
C VAL A 15 -14.56 16.18 17.44
N HIS A 16 -15.60 16.52 16.70
CA HIS A 16 -16.91 15.91 16.88
C HIS A 16 -17.01 14.66 16.00
N VAL A 17 -17.38 13.54 16.60
CA VAL A 17 -17.56 12.26 15.91
C VAL A 17 -19.04 11.92 15.85
N ALA A 18 -19.54 11.68 14.65
CA ALA A 18 -20.89 11.19 14.42
C ALA A 18 -20.87 9.69 14.12
N THR A 19 -21.83 8.95 14.69
CA THR A 19 -21.99 7.51 14.49
C THR A 19 -23.33 7.17 13.84
N ALA A 20 -23.40 6.02 13.17
CA ALA A 20 -24.55 5.61 12.35
C ALA A 20 -25.85 5.40 13.16
N ASP A 21 -25.73 5.10 14.46
CA ASP A 21 -26.85 4.95 15.39
C ASP A 21 -27.30 6.28 16.02
N GLY A 22 -26.75 7.41 15.56
CA GLY A 22 -27.05 8.75 16.05
C GLY A 22 -26.21 9.20 17.24
N GLY A 23 -25.29 8.36 17.73
CA GLY A 23 -24.36 8.72 18.80
C GLY A 23 -23.41 9.85 18.40
N ARG A 24 -23.06 10.69 19.38
CA ARG A 24 -22.11 11.80 19.24
C ARG A 24 -21.02 11.67 20.29
N LEU A 25 -19.76 11.69 19.84
CA LEU A 25 -18.60 11.71 20.72
C LEU A 25 -17.81 13.00 20.48
N HIS A 26 -17.03 13.38 21.48
CA HIS A 26 -16.13 14.52 21.45
C HIS A 26 -14.76 14.02 21.88
N ALA A 27 -13.72 14.42 21.16
CA ALA A 27 -12.35 14.09 21.51
C ALA A 27 -11.43 15.22 21.10
N ASP A 28 -10.39 15.47 21.87
CA ASP A 28 -9.36 16.47 21.50
C ASP A 28 -8.58 15.98 20.29
N ARG A 29 -8.45 14.65 20.12
CA ARG A 29 -7.80 14.00 18.98
C ARG A 29 -8.54 12.75 18.57
N VAL A 30 -8.48 12.42 17.29
CA VAL A 30 -9.02 11.19 16.72
C VAL A 30 -7.91 10.44 15.98
N VAL A 31 -7.78 9.15 16.29
CA VAL A 31 -6.91 8.22 15.56
C VAL A 31 -7.78 7.39 14.61
N ILE A 32 -7.47 7.46 13.32
CA ILE A 32 -8.21 6.78 12.26
C ILE A 32 -7.39 5.57 11.80
N ALA A 33 -7.84 4.38 12.20
CA ALA A 33 -7.24 3.09 11.84
C ALA A 33 -8.27 2.16 11.17
N SER A 34 -9.10 2.72 10.30
CA SER A 34 -10.24 2.06 9.64
C SER A 34 -9.85 1.13 8.47
N GLY A 35 -8.54 0.92 8.25
CA GLY A 35 -8.03 0.15 7.13
C GLY A 35 -7.96 0.98 5.83
N GLY A 36 -7.80 0.26 4.72
CA GLY A 36 -7.59 0.86 3.40
C GLY A 36 -8.72 0.57 2.43
N ARG A 37 -8.80 1.39 1.39
CA ARG A 37 -9.62 1.17 0.19
C ARG A 37 -8.74 1.33 -1.06
N PRO A 38 -9.11 0.70 -2.19
CA PRO A 38 -8.39 0.89 -3.44
C PRO A 38 -8.21 2.37 -3.76
N LEU A 39 -7.05 2.73 -4.34
CA LEU A 39 -6.82 4.09 -4.83
C LEU A 39 -7.92 4.51 -5.81
N SER A 40 -8.37 5.76 -5.70
CA SER A 40 -9.35 6.33 -6.62
C SER A 40 -8.84 6.24 -8.07
N ASP A 41 -9.75 5.90 -9.00
CA ASP A 41 -9.47 5.72 -10.44
C ASP A 41 -8.35 4.70 -10.78
N PHE A 42 -8.16 3.65 -9.97
CA PHE A 42 -7.21 2.55 -10.32
C PHE A 42 -7.46 1.95 -11.71
N ALA A 43 -8.70 2.00 -12.21
CA ALA A 43 -9.08 1.48 -13.53
C ALA A 43 -8.66 2.40 -14.69
N GLY A 44 -8.42 3.68 -14.42
CA GLY A 44 -7.89 4.67 -15.38
C GLY A 44 -6.39 4.95 -15.22
N ALA A 45 -5.75 4.34 -14.22
CA ALA A 45 -4.40 4.67 -13.80
C ALA A 45 -3.38 4.63 -14.95
N GLU A 46 -2.50 5.63 -14.94
CA GLU A 46 -1.32 5.68 -15.79
C GLU A 46 -0.14 4.96 -15.11
N ILE A 47 0.42 3.95 -15.76
CA ILE A 47 1.45 3.07 -15.18
C ILE A 47 2.82 3.74 -15.27
N VAL A 48 3.10 4.23 -16.48
CA VAL A 48 4.21 5.11 -16.87
C VAL A 48 3.62 6.15 -17.84
N PRO A 49 4.26 7.33 -18.03
CA PRO A 49 3.75 8.35 -18.95
C PRO A 49 3.39 7.75 -20.31
N GLY A 50 2.19 7.99 -20.82
CA GLY A 50 1.67 7.47 -22.08
C GLY A 50 1.13 6.04 -22.07
N LEU A 51 1.19 5.32 -20.94
CA LEU A 51 0.62 3.97 -20.81
C LEU A 51 -0.48 3.96 -19.73
N SER A 52 -1.73 4.10 -20.17
CA SER A 52 -2.91 4.15 -19.30
C SER A 52 -3.77 2.90 -19.43
N LEU A 53 -4.41 2.51 -18.33
CA LEU A 53 -5.45 1.47 -18.31
C LEU A 53 -6.84 1.96 -18.72
N ALA A 54 -7.05 3.28 -18.87
CA ALA A 54 -8.36 3.86 -19.19
C ALA A 54 -9.06 3.24 -20.41
N PRO A 55 -8.37 2.93 -21.54
CA PRO A 55 -9.00 2.25 -22.68
C PRO A 55 -9.54 0.85 -22.36
N HIS A 56 -9.06 0.23 -21.28
CA HIS A 56 -9.39 -1.13 -20.87
C HIS A 56 -10.22 -1.18 -19.58
N ARG A 57 -10.72 -0.04 -19.08
CA ARG A 57 -11.33 0.06 -17.74
C ARG A 57 -12.43 -0.94 -17.44
N ALA A 58 -13.18 -1.39 -18.46
CA ALA A 58 -14.26 -2.37 -18.32
C ALA A 58 -13.79 -3.76 -17.84
N LYS A 59 -12.51 -4.09 -18.04
CA LYS A 59 -11.89 -5.34 -17.61
C LYS A 59 -10.86 -5.15 -16.50
N VAL A 60 -10.76 -3.96 -15.90
CA VAL A 60 -9.82 -3.68 -14.81
C VAL A 60 -10.48 -3.87 -13.45
N TRP A 61 -9.87 -4.71 -12.62
CA TRP A 61 -10.26 -4.95 -11.22
C TRP A 61 -9.10 -4.62 -10.29
N HIS A 62 -9.38 -4.11 -9.10
CA HIS A 62 -8.33 -3.93 -8.10
C HIS A 62 -7.98 -5.26 -7.42
N SER A 63 -6.71 -5.45 -7.05
CA SER A 63 -6.22 -6.64 -6.34
C SER A 63 -7.00 -6.99 -5.06
N GLU A 64 -7.60 -5.99 -4.39
CA GLU A 64 -8.50 -6.20 -3.24
C GLU A 64 -9.61 -7.22 -3.54
N ALA A 65 -10.19 -7.20 -4.74
CA ALA A 65 -11.30 -8.07 -5.10
C ALA A 65 -10.97 -9.57 -5.00
N PHE A 66 -9.68 -9.91 -5.13
CA PHE A 66 -9.17 -11.29 -5.09
C PHE A 66 -8.60 -11.67 -3.72
N ILE A 67 -8.05 -10.70 -2.98
CA ILE A 67 -7.35 -10.95 -1.71
C ILE A 67 -8.31 -10.85 -0.51
N ASP A 68 -9.27 -9.92 -0.54
CA ASP A 68 -10.23 -9.77 0.53
C ASP A 68 -11.37 -10.78 0.39
N ALA A 69 -11.39 -11.80 1.25
CA ALA A 69 -12.40 -12.85 1.26
C ALA A 69 -13.84 -12.35 1.46
N ARG A 70 -14.03 -11.09 1.90
CA ARG A 70 -15.35 -10.45 2.01
C ARG A 70 -15.85 -9.91 0.67
N ARG A 71 -14.97 -9.81 -0.34
CA ARG A 71 -15.29 -9.37 -1.70
C ARG A 71 -15.51 -10.59 -2.59
N ARG A 72 -16.30 -10.40 -3.64
CA ARG A 72 -16.48 -11.41 -4.69
C ARG A 72 -15.62 -11.02 -5.89
N ALA A 73 -14.56 -11.78 -6.13
CA ALA A 73 -13.75 -11.64 -7.34
C ALA A 73 -14.56 -12.02 -8.60
N PRO A 74 -14.27 -11.42 -9.77
CA PRO A 74 -14.67 -12.01 -11.04
C PRO A 74 -13.94 -13.35 -11.24
N ALA A 75 -14.49 -14.21 -12.11
CA ALA A 75 -13.77 -15.42 -12.50
C ALA A 75 -12.49 -15.04 -13.28
N ALA A 76 -11.33 -15.50 -12.80
CA ALA A 76 -10.08 -15.38 -13.54
C ALA A 76 -9.95 -16.59 -14.48
N ARG A 77 -10.09 -16.35 -15.79
CA ARG A 77 -9.93 -17.35 -16.86
C ARG A 77 -9.33 -16.68 -18.09
N GLY A 78 -8.77 -17.46 -19.02
CA GLY A 78 -8.18 -16.92 -20.24
C GLY A 78 -6.85 -16.23 -19.99
N LYS A 79 -6.62 -15.12 -20.69
CA LYS A 79 -5.41 -14.29 -20.58
C LYS A 79 -5.60 -13.23 -19.50
N VAL A 80 -4.81 -13.32 -18.43
CA VAL A 80 -4.87 -12.35 -17.33
C VAL A 80 -3.59 -11.54 -17.27
N VAL A 81 -3.75 -10.22 -17.09
CA VAL A 81 -2.65 -9.31 -16.82
C VAL A 81 -2.75 -8.78 -15.40
N ILE A 82 -1.67 -8.88 -14.62
CA ILE A 82 -1.56 -8.21 -13.33
C ILE A 82 -0.59 -7.04 -13.48
N VAL A 83 -1.00 -5.85 -13.05
CA VAL A 83 -0.20 -4.64 -13.08
C VAL A 83 0.30 -4.32 -11.69
N GLY A 84 1.61 -4.48 -11.49
CA GLY A 84 2.28 -4.26 -10.21
C GLY A 84 3.37 -5.30 -9.94
N GLY A 85 4.43 -4.89 -9.24
CA GLY A 85 5.53 -5.77 -8.83
C GLY A 85 5.61 -6.01 -7.32
N SER A 86 4.59 -5.59 -6.56
CA SER A 86 4.55 -5.66 -5.10
C SER A 86 3.82 -6.92 -4.60
N HIS A 87 3.77 -7.09 -3.28
CA HIS A 87 3.21 -8.28 -2.64
C HIS A 87 1.76 -8.58 -3.07
N SER A 88 0.89 -7.57 -3.19
CA SER A 88 -0.49 -7.77 -3.62
C SER A 88 -0.59 -8.33 -5.04
N ALA A 89 0.27 -7.91 -5.97
CA ALA A 89 0.27 -8.42 -7.34
C ALA A 89 0.59 -9.92 -7.36
N TRP A 90 1.63 -10.33 -6.66
CA TRP A 90 2.08 -11.72 -6.60
C TRP A 90 1.19 -12.61 -5.74
N SER A 91 0.51 -12.04 -4.73
CA SER A 91 -0.54 -12.75 -4.00
C SER A 91 -1.74 -13.04 -4.90
N VAL A 92 -2.17 -12.10 -5.76
CA VAL A 92 -3.20 -12.42 -6.76
C VAL A 92 -2.70 -13.47 -7.75
N ALA A 93 -1.47 -13.34 -8.23
CA ALA A 93 -0.88 -14.33 -9.14
C ALA A 93 -0.95 -15.75 -8.56
N ASP A 94 -0.52 -15.93 -7.30
CA ASP A 94 -0.59 -17.21 -6.59
C ASP A 94 -2.02 -17.75 -6.47
N LEU A 95 -3.01 -16.87 -6.23
CA LEU A 95 -4.41 -17.25 -6.08
C LEU A 95 -5.07 -17.72 -7.39
N ILE A 96 -4.68 -17.17 -8.54
CA ILE A 96 -5.39 -17.41 -9.82
C ILE A 96 -4.60 -18.26 -10.81
N LEU A 97 -3.32 -18.55 -10.55
CA LEU A 97 -2.42 -19.19 -11.52
C LEU A 97 -2.94 -20.53 -12.06
N SER A 98 -3.64 -21.31 -11.23
CA SER A 98 -4.21 -22.60 -11.64
C SER A 98 -5.37 -22.48 -12.62
N ASP A 99 -6.04 -21.33 -12.66
CA ASP A 99 -7.35 -21.15 -13.29
C ASP A 99 -7.27 -20.39 -14.63
N VAL A 100 -6.08 -19.88 -14.97
CA VAL A 100 -5.83 -19.05 -16.15
C VAL A 100 -5.00 -19.78 -17.20
N ASP A 101 -5.20 -19.41 -18.47
CA ASP A 101 -4.46 -19.97 -19.60
C ASP A 101 -3.07 -19.32 -19.71
N GLU A 102 -3.02 -17.99 -19.54
CA GLU A 102 -1.81 -17.20 -19.58
C GLU A 102 -1.85 -16.12 -18.49
N LEU A 103 -0.75 -15.97 -17.74
CA LEU A 103 -0.59 -14.92 -16.74
C LEU A 103 0.62 -14.05 -17.09
N THR A 104 0.36 -12.77 -17.35
CA THR A 104 1.41 -11.75 -17.54
C THR A 104 1.43 -10.79 -16.35
N VAL A 105 2.61 -10.54 -15.77
CA VAL A 105 2.84 -9.46 -14.80
C VAL A 105 3.53 -8.29 -15.50
N VAL A 106 2.82 -7.17 -15.61
CA VAL A 106 3.37 -5.89 -16.07
C VAL A 106 3.85 -5.10 -14.85
N HIS A 107 5.12 -4.71 -14.83
CA HIS A 107 5.71 -3.98 -13.71
C HIS A 107 6.64 -2.87 -14.20
N ARG A 108 6.75 -1.78 -13.43
CA ARG A 108 7.61 -0.63 -13.78
C ARG A 108 8.94 -0.58 -13.03
N SER A 109 8.98 -1.21 -11.86
CA SER A 109 10.17 -1.33 -11.02
C SER A 109 10.59 -2.80 -10.95
N GLY A 110 11.86 -3.06 -10.64
CA GLY A 110 12.35 -4.42 -10.43
C GLY A 110 11.52 -5.19 -9.39
N ILE A 111 11.35 -6.49 -9.62
CA ILE A 111 10.70 -7.41 -8.69
C ILE A 111 11.69 -7.73 -7.58
N ARG A 112 11.30 -7.43 -6.34
CA ARG A 112 12.19 -7.52 -5.19
C ARG A 112 11.87 -8.74 -4.35
N LEU A 113 12.88 -9.55 -4.05
CA LEU A 113 12.73 -10.73 -3.21
C LEU A 113 13.32 -10.45 -1.82
N PHE A 114 12.61 -10.85 -0.76
CA PHE A 114 13.09 -10.72 0.61
C PHE A 114 14.07 -11.85 0.95
N TYR A 115 15.22 -11.51 1.52
CA TYR A 115 16.14 -12.49 2.11
C TYR A 115 16.48 -12.14 3.54
N ARG A 116 16.69 -13.16 4.37
CA ARG A 116 17.10 -12.99 5.77
C ARG A 116 18.51 -12.42 5.91
N GLY A 117 19.33 -12.51 4.86
CA GLY A 117 20.66 -11.94 4.81
C GLY A 117 21.27 -12.01 3.41
N VAL A 118 22.41 -11.33 3.27
CA VAL A 118 23.22 -11.25 2.04
C VAL A 118 23.68 -12.62 1.54
N GLU A 119 24.11 -13.50 2.44
CA GLU A 119 24.58 -14.83 2.09
C GLU A 119 23.48 -15.66 1.41
N GLN A 120 22.27 -15.62 1.97
CA GLN A 120 21.12 -16.30 1.40
C GLN A 120 20.80 -15.79 -0.01
N ALA A 121 20.76 -14.46 -0.21
CA ALA A 121 20.51 -13.87 -1.52
C ALA A 121 21.56 -14.29 -2.57
N ARG A 122 22.84 -14.32 -2.18
CA ARG A 122 23.94 -14.76 -3.06
C ARG A 122 23.86 -16.24 -3.39
N SER A 123 23.55 -17.09 -2.41
CA SER A 123 23.36 -18.53 -2.63
C SER A 123 22.21 -18.82 -3.59
N ASP A 124 21.23 -17.91 -3.65
CA ASP A 124 20.09 -18.00 -4.55
C ASP A 124 20.35 -17.40 -5.95
N GLY A 125 21.56 -16.87 -6.18
CA GLY A 125 21.90 -16.16 -7.42
C GLY A 125 21.13 -14.84 -7.61
N TYR A 126 20.51 -14.31 -6.55
CA TYR A 126 19.75 -13.07 -6.63
C TYR A 126 20.67 -11.86 -6.68
N LEU A 127 20.45 -11.00 -7.68
CA LEU A 127 21.17 -9.75 -7.84
C LEU A 127 20.52 -8.66 -6.98
N PHE A 128 21.34 -7.96 -6.19
CA PHE A 128 20.92 -6.83 -5.36
C PHE A 128 22.09 -5.88 -5.14
N ASP A 129 21.77 -4.62 -4.80
CA ASP A 129 22.76 -3.63 -4.40
C ASP A 129 23.09 -3.79 -2.90
N PRO A 130 24.34 -4.10 -2.51
CA PRO A 130 24.68 -4.35 -1.12
C PRO A 130 24.60 -3.12 -0.21
N VAL A 131 24.54 -1.91 -0.77
CA VAL A 131 24.39 -0.65 -0.04
C VAL A 131 22.93 -0.21 -0.02
N ARG A 132 22.26 -0.27 -1.18
CA ARG A 132 20.91 0.27 -1.33
C ARG A 132 19.81 -0.72 -0.93
N ASP A 133 20.01 -2.02 -1.14
CA ASP A 133 18.97 -3.03 -0.93
C ASP A 133 19.11 -3.79 0.39
N VAL A 134 20.20 -3.57 1.14
CA VAL A 134 20.42 -4.17 2.46
C VAL A 134 19.99 -3.19 3.54
N CYS A 135 19.13 -3.64 4.45
CA CYS A 135 18.73 -2.85 5.61
C CYS A 135 19.89 -2.74 6.62
N PRO A 136 20.44 -1.55 6.88
CA PRO A 136 21.61 -1.39 7.76
C PRO A 136 21.35 -1.88 9.19
N ALA A 137 20.12 -1.73 9.68
CA ALA A 137 19.73 -2.12 11.03
C ALA A 137 19.56 -3.65 11.22
N SER A 138 19.39 -4.42 10.14
CA SER A 138 19.05 -5.86 10.27
C SER A 138 19.84 -6.81 9.38
N GLY A 139 20.63 -6.30 8.42
CA GLY A 139 21.35 -7.11 7.44
C GLY A 139 20.46 -7.84 6.41
N ARG A 140 19.13 -7.67 6.49
CA ARG A 140 18.16 -8.27 5.57
C ARG A 140 18.16 -7.57 4.23
N VAL A 141 17.99 -8.33 3.15
CA VAL A 141 17.87 -7.80 1.79
C VAL A 141 16.39 -7.55 1.49
N ASN A 142 16.07 -6.36 0.96
CA ASN A 142 14.71 -5.90 0.65
C ASN A 142 13.74 -6.13 1.83
N ARG A 143 14.07 -5.65 3.03
CA ARG A 143 13.30 -5.89 4.26
C ARG A 143 11.82 -5.54 4.09
N TYR A 144 11.52 -4.39 3.47
CA TYR A 144 10.15 -3.92 3.26
C TYR A 144 9.67 -4.06 1.83
N GLY A 145 10.54 -3.89 0.85
CA GLY A 145 10.20 -4.03 -0.57
C GLY A 145 10.09 -5.47 -1.07
N GLY A 146 10.62 -6.43 -0.31
CA GLY A 146 10.77 -7.81 -0.75
C GLY A 146 9.51 -8.66 -0.59
N LEU A 147 9.21 -9.44 -1.62
CA LEU A 147 8.17 -10.47 -1.62
C LEU A 147 8.53 -11.60 -0.65
N ARG A 148 7.53 -12.20 -0.01
CA ARG A 148 7.67 -13.27 1.00
C ARG A 148 6.69 -14.41 0.75
N GLY A 149 6.95 -15.56 1.37
CA GLY A 149 6.04 -16.71 1.32
C GLY A 149 5.78 -17.20 -0.10
N ARG A 150 4.52 -17.48 -0.44
CA ARG A 150 4.15 -17.97 -1.78
C ARG A 150 4.48 -16.97 -2.91
N ALA A 151 4.28 -15.68 -2.65
CA ALA A 151 4.63 -14.62 -3.59
C ALA A 151 6.13 -14.59 -3.90
N PHE A 152 6.99 -14.86 -2.90
CA PHE A 152 8.42 -15.01 -3.12
C PHE A 152 8.73 -16.18 -4.05
N GLU A 153 8.17 -17.36 -3.78
CA GLU A 153 8.46 -18.57 -4.57
C GLU A 153 8.03 -18.40 -6.03
N LEU A 154 6.85 -17.82 -6.26
CA LEU A 154 6.32 -17.61 -7.60
C LEU A 154 7.13 -16.57 -8.39
N ALA A 155 7.47 -15.45 -7.75
CA ALA A 155 8.29 -14.41 -8.36
C ALA A 155 9.73 -14.89 -8.63
N ARG A 156 10.31 -15.64 -7.69
CA ARG A 156 11.62 -16.27 -7.84
C ARG A 156 11.68 -17.19 -9.05
N ALA A 157 10.64 -18.02 -9.25
CA ALA A 157 10.50 -18.86 -10.43
C ALA A 157 10.35 -18.03 -11.73
N ALA A 158 9.52 -16.98 -11.71
CA ALA A 158 9.33 -16.09 -12.87
C ALA A 158 10.60 -15.32 -13.27
N LEU A 159 11.48 -15.05 -12.30
CA LEU A 159 12.80 -14.45 -12.53
C LEU A 159 13.85 -15.44 -13.04
N GLY A 160 13.50 -16.73 -13.21
CA GLY A 160 14.42 -17.75 -13.71
C GLY A 160 15.48 -18.21 -12.70
N LEU A 161 15.28 -17.93 -11.41
CA LEU A 161 16.17 -18.43 -10.36
C LEU A 161 15.92 -19.93 -10.13
N ALA A 162 16.99 -20.69 -9.87
CA ALA A 162 16.96 -22.15 -9.88
C ALA A 162 15.99 -22.74 -8.84
N GLY A 163 15.10 -23.65 -9.23
CA GLY A 163 14.23 -24.37 -8.28
C GLY A 163 12.98 -24.97 -8.91
N PRO A 164 12.17 -25.73 -8.14
CA PRO A 164 10.93 -26.35 -8.59
C PRO A 164 9.81 -25.30 -8.68
N GLY A 165 9.90 -24.41 -9.66
CA GLY A 165 8.92 -23.35 -9.88
C GLY A 165 7.74 -23.80 -10.77
N PRO A 166 6.50 -23.36 -10.49
CA PRO A 166 5.35 -23.59 -11.38
C PRO A 166 5.48 -22.85 -12.73
N ARG A 167 4.55 -23.15 -13.67
CA ARG A 167 4.49 -22.60 -15.05
C ARG A 167 4.86 -21.11 -15.09
N PRO A 168 5.66 -20.65 -16.09
CA PRO A 168 6.24 -19.32 -16.03
C PRO A 168 5.15 -18.24 -16.15
N VAL A 169 5.05 -17.43 -15.10
CA VAL A 169 4.40 -16.11 -15.20
C VAL A 169 5.25 -15.27 -16.14
N ARG A 170 4.63 -14.76 -17.21
CA ARG A 170 5.33 -13.91 -18.18
C ARG A 170 5.58 -12.54 -17.55
N LEU A 171 6.81 -12.06 -17.60
CA LEU A 171 7.17 -10.73 -17.11
C LEU A 171 7.24 -9.72 -18.25
N VAL A 172 6.64 -8.55 -18.04
CA VAL A 172 6.79 -7.38 -18.92
C VAL A 172 7.24 -6.20 -18.05
N HIS A 173 8.52 -5.87 -18.14
CA HIS A 173 9.06 -4.68 -17.49
C HIS A 173 8.81 -3.46 -18.39
N VAL A 174 8.21 -2.41 -17.83
CA VAL A 174 7.93 -1.15 -18.52
C VAL A 174 8.57 0.03 -17.78
N ASP A 175 9.64 0.57 -18.34
CA ASP A 175 10.43 1.66 -17.79
C ASP A 175 10.55 2.88 -18.73
N GLY A 176 10.07 2.77 -19.98
CA GLY A 176 10.16 3.83 -20.97
C GLY A 176 9.35 3.56 -22.24
N PRO A 177 9.39 4.47 -23.23
CA PRO A 177 8.63 4.36 -24.48
C PRO A 177 8.84 3.05 -25.25
N GLU A 178 10.06 2.51 -25.24
CA GLU A 178 10.43 1.30 -26.00
C GLU A 178 9.78 0.02 -25.45
N SER A 179 9.54 -0.05 -24.15
CA SER A 179 8.90 -1.18 -23.48
C SER A 179 7.37 -1.10 -23.46
N ARG A 180 6.78 0.06 -23.77
CA ARG A 180 5.31 0.26 -23.79
C ARG A 180 4.55 -0.65 -24.76
N PRO A 181 4.98 -0.85 -26.02
CA PRO A 181 4.20 -1.64 -26.97
C PRO A 181 3.96 -3.08 -26.50
N ALA A 182 4.87 -3.65 -25.71
CA ALA A 182 4.70 -4.99 -25.15
C ALA A 182 3.61 -5.05 -24.08
N ALA A 183 3.48 -4.00 -23.26
CA ALA A 183 2.41 -3.89 -22.27
C ALA A 183 1.07 -3.52 -22.90
N GLU A 184 1.05 -2.64 -23.90
CA GLU A 184 -0.17 -2.31 -24.66
C GLU A 184 -0.78 -3.55 -25.31
N ARG A 185 0.05 -4.39 -25.95
CA ARG A 185 -0.41 -5.68 -26.50
C ARG A 185 -0.95 -6.59 -25.41
N ALA A 186 -0.26 -6.70 -24.27
CA ALA A 186 -0.73 -7.50 -23.15
C ALA A 186 -2.10 -7.00 -22.64
N PHE A 187 -2.28 -5.69 -22.51
CA PHE A 187 -3.56 -5.11 -22.07
C PHE A 187 -4.67 -5.29 -23.11
N ALA A 188 -4.37 -5.16 -24.40
CA ALA A 188 -5.34 -5.38 -25.46
C ALA A 188 -5.85 -6.83 -25.46
N ASP A 189 -4.93 -7.78 -25.39
CA ASP A 189 -5.21 -9.23 -25.47
C ASP A 189 -5.78 -9.84 -24.19
N ALA A 190 -5.70 -9.13 -23.06
CA ALA A 190 -6.18 -9.64 -21.78
C ALA A 190 -7.71 -9.78 -21.72
N ASP A 191 -8.21 -10.86 -21.15
CA ASP A 191 -9.61 -11.01 -20.76
C ASP A 191 -9.90 -10.30 -19.43
N LEU A 192 -8.89 -10.18 -18.57
CA LEU A 192 -8.95 -9.56 -17.26
C LEU A 192 -7.64 -8.82 -16.95
N ILE A 193 -7.75 -7.61 -16.41
CA ILE A 193 -6.61 -6.85 -15.88
C ILE A 193 -6.79 -6.65 -14.38
N VAL A 194 -5.79 -7.00 -13.58
CA VAL A 194 -5.77 -6.76 -12.14
C VAL A 194 -4.77 -5.66 -11.81
N MET A 195 -5.26 -4.53 -11.29
CA MET A 195 -4.42 -3.43 -10.83
C MET A 195 -4.04 -3.62 -9.36
N ALA A 196 -2.74 -3.63 -9.06
CA ALA A 196 -2.17 -3.74 -7.72
C ALA A 196 -1.33 -2.50 -7.37
N ASN A 197 -1.96 -1.33 -7.40
CA ASN A 197 -1.33 -0.03 -7.08
C ASN A 197 -1.42 0.39 -5.62
N GLY A 198 -2.02 -0.42 -4.76
CA GLY A 198 -2.09 -0.17 -3.33
C GLY A 198 -3.37 0.56 -2.92
N PHE A 199 -3.31 1.16 -1.74
CA PHE A 199 -4.49 1.62 -1.01
C PHE A 199 -4.31 3.05 -0.50
N GLU A 200 -5.41 3.77 -0.41
CA GLU A 200 -5.57 4.95 0.44
C GLU A 200 -6.36 4.58 1.70
N ALA A 201 -6.26 5.40 2.75
CA ALA A 201 -6.98 5.15 3.99
C ALA A 201 -8.50 5.27 3.77
N ALA A 202 -9.26 4.38 4.39
CA ALA A 202 -10.72 4.41 4.39
C ALA A 202 -11.25 5.45 5.39
N LEU A 203 -10.98 6.73 5.14
CA LEU A 203 -11.37 7.82 6.02
C LEU A 203 -12.90 8.02 6.01
N PRO A 204 -13.55 8.23 7.17
CA PRO A 204 -14.90 8.77 7.18
C PRO A 204 -14.89 10.19 6.58
N PRO A 205 -16.04 10.72 6.12
CA PRO A 205 -16.14 12.13 5.73
C PRO A 205 -15.66 13.05 6.85
N ILE A 206 -14.80 14.02 6.50
CA ILE A 206 -14.27 15.01 7.44
C ILE A 206 -14.67 16.39 6.94
N SER A 207 -15.14 17.25 7.83
CA SER A 207 -15.44 18.65 7.52
C SER A 207 -14.89 19.60 8.57
N TYR A 208 -14.67 20.85 8.17
CA TYR A 208 -14.40 21.96 9.07
C TYR A 208 -15.69 22.43 9.75
N ALA A 209 -15.54 23.30 10.76
CA ALA A 209 -16.66 23.83 11.54
C ALA A 209 -17.70 24.58 10.69
N ASP A 210 -17.25 25.20 9.59
CA ASP A 210 -18.08 25.91 8.61
C ASP A 210 -18.82 24.97 7.63
N GLY A 211 -18.61 23.66 7.73
CA GLY A 211 -19.18 22.65 6.85
C GLY A 211 -18.37 22.35 5.59
N THR A 212 -17.29 23.08 5.34
CA THR A 212 -16.39 22.82 4.20
C THR A 212 -15.76 21.42 4.33
N PRO A 213 -15.78 20.57 3.30
CA PRO A 213 -15.11 19.27 3.35
C PRO A 213 -13.59 19.42 3.50
N LEU A 214 -13.00 18.63 4.40
CA LEU A 214 -11.56 18.39 4.45
C LEU A 214 -11.23 17.22 3.54
N ILE A 215 -10.47 17.49 2.48
CA ILE A 215 -10.00 16.46 1.55
C ILE A 215 -8.55 16.12 1.91
N ALA A 216 -8.33 14.87 2.31
CA ALA A 216 -6.99 14.37 2.59
C ALA A 216 -6.13 14.34 1.31
N ALA A 217 -4.86 14.71 1.43
CA ALA A 217 -3.91 14.51 0.35
C ALA A 217 -3.67 13.01 0.14
N VAL A 218 -3.66 12.60 -1.13
CA VAL A 218 -3.35 11.22 -1.55
C VAL A 218 -2.19 11.29 -2.53
N GLY A 219 -1.07 10.67 -2.17
CA GLY A 219 0.11 10.55 -3.02
C GLY A 219 0.12 9.24 -3.81
N PRO A 220 1.19 8.99 -4.59
CA PRO A 220 1.33 7.78 -5.41
C PRO A 220 1.33 6.46 -4.62
N THR A 221 1.51 6.53 -3.29
CA THR A 221 1.47 5.37 -2.42
C THR A 221 0.21 5.28 -1.57
N GLY A 222 -0.62 6.33 -1.49
CA GLY A 222 -1.88 6.41 -0.74
C GLY A 222 -1.99 7.69 0.10
N THR A 223 -2.83 7.71 1.14
CA THR A 223 -3.06 8.88 2.00
C THR A 223 -1.75 9.39 2.61
N VAL A 224 -1.55 10.71 2.55
CA VAL A 224 -0.37 11.41 3.06
C VAL A 224 -0.57 11.71 4.53
N VAL A 225 0.41 11.30 5.34
CA VAL A 225 0.50 11.61 6.76
C VAL A 225 1.91 12.08 7.10
N THR A 226 2.07 12.81 8.20
CA THR A 226 3.40 13.17 8.72
C THR A 226 4.16 11.95 9.23
N ALA A 227 5.42 12.14 9.61
CA ALA A 227 6.23 11.08 10.24
C ALA A 227 5.65 10.56 11.56
N THR A 228 4.75 11.32 12.21
CA THR A 228 4.03 10.92 13.43
C THR A 228 2.57 10.52 13.19
N GLY A 229 2.14 10.48 11.92
CA GLY A 229 0.81 10.02 11.54
C GLY A 229 -0.26 11.10 11.44
N HIS A 230 0.06 12.40 11.54
CA HIS A 230 -0.94 13.45 11.36
C HIS A 230 -1.41 13.54 9.91
N LEU A 231 -2.72 13.67 9.71
CA LEU A 231 -3.32 13.79 8.39
C LEU A 231 -2.91 15.11 7.72
N VAL A 232 -2.55 15.03 6.44
CA VAL A 232 -2.27 16.19 5.60
C VAL A 232 -3.41 16.37 4.61
N ASP A 233 -3.94 17.59 4.47
CA ASP A 233 -4.96 17.90 3.47
C ASP A 233 -4.36 18.26 2.09
N VAL A 234 -5.20 18.33 1.07
CA VAL A 234 -4.79 18.69 -0.31
C VAL A 234 -4.19 20.09 -0.45
N ARG A 235 -4.34 20.96 0.56
CA ARG A 235 -3.71 22.29 0.62
C ARG A 235 -2.35 22.26 1.32
N GLY A 236 -1.93 21.10 1.81
CA GLY A 236 -0.69 20.91 2.54
C GLY A 236 -0.79 21.23 4.04
N ASN A 237 -1.99 21.47 4.58
CA ASN A 237 -2.14 21.72 6.01
C ASN A 237 -2.07 20.40 6.79
N VAL A 238 -1.30 20.42 7.88
CA VAL A 238 -1.23 19.33 8.85
C VAL A 238 -2.32 19.53 9.90
N HIS A 239 -3.07 18.47 10.21
CA HIS A 239 -4.16 18.51 11.18
C HIS A 239 -3.74 17.82 12.49
N PRO A 240 -3.36 18.59 13.54
CA PRO A 240 -2.83 18.02 14.78
C PRO A 240 -3.83 17.14 15.53
N ASN A 241 -5.13 17.39 15.35
CA ASN A 241 -6.19 16.61 16.00
C ASN A 241 -6.60 15.35 15.23
N LEU A 242 -6.03 15.12 14.04
CA LEU A 242 -6.35 13.97 13.19
C LEU A 242 -5.09 13.15 12.92
N LEU A 243 -5.03 11.98 13.52
CA LEU A 243 -3.99 10.99 13.25
C LEU A 243 -4.58 9.87 12.39
N ALA A 244 -3.82 9.35 11.46
CA ALA A 244 -4.19 8.19 10.66
C ALA A 244 -2.97 7.26 10.51
N TYR A 245 -3.20 5.96 10.70
CA TYR A 245 -2.17 4.96 10.44
C TYR A 245 -2.81 3.61 10.08
N GLY A 246 -1.99 2.70 9.54
CA GLY A 246 -2.46 1.40 9.05
C GLY A 246 -2.56 1.36 7.52
N LEU A 247 -3.27 0.37 6.99
CA LEU A 247 -3.38 0.16 5.53
C LEU A 247 -3.91 1.42 4.85
N GLY A 248 -3.16 1.97 3.91
CA GLY A 248 -3.54 3.18 3.19
C GLY A 248 -3.04 4.49 3.79
N ALA A 249 -2.57 4.49 5.04
CA ALA A 249 -1.94 5.60 5.75
C ALA A 249 -0.66 5.15 6.50
N GLY A 250 0.11 4.21 5.92
CA GLY A 250 1.37 3.76 6.50
C GLY A 250 2.43 4.87 6.60
N LEU A 251 3.37 4.73 7.53
CA LEU A 251 4.45 5.69 7.69
C LEU A 251 5.62 5.31 6.77
N ALA A 252 6.38 6.31 6.31
CA ALA A 252 7.63 6.04 5.61
C ALA A 252 8.67 5.41 6.56
N PRO A 253 9.58 4.57 6.04
CA PRO A 253 10.79 4.18 6.77
C PRO A 253 11.48 5.37 7.40
N SER A 254 11.86 5.22 8.66
CA SER A 254 12.64 6.19 9.44
C SER A 254 13.84 5.47 10.06
N ALA A 255 14.73 6.21 10.73
CA ALA A 255 15.81 5.59 11.49
C ALA A 255 15.27 4.59 12.55
N GLU A 256 14.11 4.90 13.14
CA GLU A 256 13.45 4.08 14.16
C GLU A 256 12.80 2.82 13.58
N VAL A 257 12.11 2.95 12.43
CA VAL A 257 11.46 1.82 11.74
C VAL A 257 12.49 0.96 10.96
N GLY A 258 13.65 1.55 10.63
CA GLY A 258 14.66 0.97 9.76
C GLY A 258 14.16 0.82 8.32
N GLY A 259 14.83 -0.03 7.53
CA GLY A 259 14.50 -0.29 6.12
C GLY A 259 15.75 -0.27 5.24
N GLU A 260 15.64 -0.81 4.03
CA GLU A 260 16.66 -0.67 2.99
C GLU A 260 16.57 0.72 2.32
N PRO A 261 17.71 1.42 2.03
CA PRO A 261 17.69 2.76 1.43
C PRO A 261 16.97 2.88 0.09
N SER A 262 16.91 1.79 -0.68
CA SER A 262 16.22 1.75 -1.97
C SER A 262 14.70 1.68 -1.84
N TYR A 263 14.16 1.52 -0.62
CA TYR A 263 12.73 1.50 -0.35
C TYR A 263 12.24 2.87 0.12
N THR A 264 11.55 3.56 -0.78
CA THR A 264 11.04 4.93 -0.57
C THR A 264 9.52 5.00 -0.43
N ARG A 265 8.87 3.84 -0.28
CA ARG A 265 7.41 3.74 -0.06
C ARG A 265 7.13 3.61 1.44
N ARG A 266 5.85 3.44 1.79
CA ARG A 266 5.40 3.31 3.17
C ARG A 266 5.66 1.91 3.70
N ALA A 267 6.11 1.81 4.94
CA ALA A 267 6.32 0.53 5.60
C ALA A 267 4.96 -0.02 6.08
N ASP A 268 4.37 -0.89 5.27
CA ASP A 268 3.07 -1.50 5.56
C ASP A 268 3.24 -2.93 6.11
N GLY A 269 2.64 -3.21 7.26
CA GLY A 269 2.65 -4.54 7.87
C GLY A 269 1.95 -4.59 9.22
N VAL A 270 1.17 -5.63 9.48
CA VAL A 270 0.40 -5.80 10.73
C VAL A 270 1.30 -5.68 11.96
N TRP A 271 2.47 -6.32 11.93
CA TRP A 271 3.44 -6.22 13.02
C TRP A 271 3.95 -4.78 13.18
N LEU A 272 4.28 -4.07 12.11
CA LEU A 272 4.73 -2.67 12.21
C LEU A 272 3.67 -1.79 12.87
N TYR A 273 2.40 -1.94 12.48
CA TYR A 273 1.31 -1.15 13.05
C TYR A 273 1.05 -1.45 14.53
N GLN A 274 1.33 -2.67 14.99
CA GLN A 274 1.18 -3.05 16.40
C GLN A 274 2.38 -2.65 17.26
N TYR A 275 3.57 -2.56 16.67
CA TYR A 275 4.82 -2.31 17.37
C TYR A 275 5.42 -0.96 16.96
N ASP A 276 6.32 -0.94 15.96
CA ASP A 276 7.13 0.25 15.64
C ASP A 276 6.29 1.50 15.31
N ILE A 277 5.38 1.40 14.34
CA ILE A 277 4.51 2.51 13.91
C ILE A 277 3.47 2.83 14.97
N GLY A 278 2.88 1.80 15.58
CA GLY A 278 1.89 1.99 16.64
C GLY A 278 2.46 2.76 17.82
N ARG A 279 3.73 2.49 18.18
CA ARG A 279 4.44 3.21 19.24
C ARG A 279 4.69 4.66 18.87
N ILE A 280 5.11 4.97 17.64
CA ILE A 280 5.28 6.37 17.19
C ILE A 280 3.98 7.17 17.37
N VAL A 281 2.85 6.60 16.94
CA VAL A 281 1.54 7.25 17.08
C VAL A 281 1.11 7.37 18.55
N LEU A 282 1.36 6.34 19.35
CA LEU A 282 1.07 6.36 20.79
C LEU A 282 1.90 7.43 21.53
N ASP A 283 3.18 7.52 21.22
CA ASP A 283 4.09 8.48 21.85
C ASP A 283 3.67 9.92 21.50
N ASP A 284 3.24 10.19 20.27
CA ASP A 284 2.68 11.51 19.87
C ASP A 284 1.42 11.88 20.68
N LEU A 285 0.52 10.91 20.85
CA LEU A 285 -0.70 11.09 21.65
C LEU A 285 -0.39 11.37 23.12
N LEU A 286 0.60 10.67 23.69
CA LEU A 286 0.97 10.80 25.10
C LEU A 286 1.82 12.05 25.38
N HIS A 287 2.77 12.39 24.50
CA HIS A 287 3.69 13.51 24.75
C HIS A 287 2.99 14.86 24.85
N THR A 288 1.86 15.05 24.16
CA THR A 288 1.11 16.30 24.28
C THR A 288 0.16 16.33 25.49
N ALA A 289 -0.17 15.16 26.05
CA ALA A 289 -0.93 15.08 27.30
C ALA A 289 -0.09 15.54 28.49
N THR A 290 1.23 15.31 28.47
CA THR A 290 2.17 15.73 29.52
C THR A 290 2.49 17.23 29.51
N THR A 291 2.60 17.87 28.35
CA THR A 291 2.89 19.32 28.27
C THR A 291 1.73 20.21 28.74
N SER A 292 0.54 19.64 28.93
CA SER A 292 -0.63 20.31 29.49
C SER A 292 -0.84 20.02 30.98
N GLY A 293 0.01 19.17 31.59
CA GLY A 293 -0.22 18.56 32.91
C GLY A 293 0.88 18.74 33.95
N GLU A 294 2.04 19.32 33.62
CA GLU A 294 3.07 19.63 34.62
C GLU A 294 2.98 21.09 35.08
N ILE A 295 2.19 21.31 36.14
CA ILE A 295 2.46 22.41 37.07
C ILE A 295 3.67 21.99 37.89
N HIS A 296 4.86 22.42 37.49
CA HIS A 296 5.99 22.51 38.40
C HIS A 296 5.86 23.83 39.18
N ALA A 297 5.78 23.71 40.50
CA ALA A 297 5.87 24.82 41.43
C ALA A 297 7.25 25.50 41.35
#